data_AF-A0A7H8L4T6-F1
#
_entry.id   AF-A0A7H8L4T6-F1
#
_cell.length_a   1.000
_cell.length_b   1.000
_cell.length_c   1.000
_cell.angle_alpha   90.00
_cell.angle_beta   90.00
_cell.angle_gamma   90.00
#
_symmetry.space_group_name_H-M   'P 1'
#
loop_
_entity.id
_entity.type
_entity.pdbx_description
1 polymer ?
#
loop_
_entity_poly.entity_id
_entity_poly.type
_entity_poly.pdbx_seq_one_letter_code
_entity_poly.pdbx_strand_id
1 'polypeptide(L)'
;MKRPALAVATAVLAAGALLTGCGSTHPAGGASGAGASRPSASDPGASKPSTSDPSASNAAQEAQQKYEQQQKQAVADHDRAFPTVAKTCAGKSTAVPSPVAPSPVDPTPSLGADAHVGQPENPKYAENHAYLQTVALSPVQQCRGDAHAALIAAGLVGKAPTGPEQAKELLTRLGYPGAVVTPGTGGVQFSVFVPQIGPCLTGTLSDPPRIEVHGPYVEGGCTPSKGGH
;
A
#
# COMPACT_ATOMS: atom_id res chain seq x y z
N MET A 1 27.99 -17.70 -49.03
CA MET A 1 26.91 -17.82 -48.02
C MET A 1 26.62 -16.42 -47.49
N LYS A 2 25.45 -15.86 -47.78
CA LYS A 2 25.05 -14.47 -47.49
C LYS A 2 24.56 -14.35 -46.04
N ARG A 3 25.07 -13.38 -45.29
CA ARG A 3 24.58 -13.01 -43.95
C ARG A 3 23.53 -11.90 -44.09
N PRO A 4 22.35 -11.99 -43.44
CA PRO A 4 21.48 -10.84 -43.29
C PRO A 4 21.84 -10.05 -42.03
N ALA A 5 22.07 -8.75 -42.20
CA ALA A 5 22.11 -7.77 -41.14
C ALA A 5 20.67 -7.38 -40.76
N LEU A 6 20.34 -7.39 -39.47
CA LEU A 6 19.09 -6.85 -38.95
C LEU A 6 19.37 -5.51 -38.26
N ALA A 7 18.79 -4.45 -38.81
CA ALA A 7 18.76 -3.12 -38.23
C ALA A 7 17.70 -3.06 -37.12
N VAL A 8 18.07 -2.53 -35.96
CA VAL A 8 17.15 -2.24 -34.86
C VAL A 8 16.89 -0.74 -34.86
N ALA A 9 15.64 -0.36 -35.12
CA ALA A 9 15.16 1.01 -34.99
C ALA A 9 14.72 1.25 -33.54
N THR A 10 15.41 2.14 -32.83
CA THR A 10 15.02 2.64 -31.51
C THR A 10 14.13 3.87 -31.67
N ALA A 11 12.85 3.73 -31.30
CA ALA A 11 11.95 4.87 -31.11
C ALA A 11 12.09 5.39 -29.67
N VAL A 12 12.52 6.65 -29.53
CA VAL A 12 12.58 7.37 -28.25
C VAL A 12 11.26 8.10 -28.04
N LEU A 13 10.48 7.69 -27.04
CA LEU A 13 9.32 8.44 -26.55
C LEU A 13 9.74 9.23 -25.32
N ALA A 14 9.96 10.53 -25.49
CA ALA A 14 10.12 11.48 -24.41
C ALA A 14 8.74 11.98 -23.98
N ALA A 15 8.28 11.57 -22.80
CA ALA A 15 7.12 12.16 -22.15
C ALA A 15 7.59 13.16 -21.09
N GLY A 16 7.44 14.46 -21.38
CA GLY A 16 7.62 15.54 -20.42
C GLY A 16 6.37 15.69 -19.55
N ALA A 17 6.53 15.58 -18.24
CA ALA A 17 5.51 15.95 -17.27
C ALA A 17 5.82 17.33 -16.71
N LEU A 18 4.94 18.30 -16.98
CA LEU A 18 4.95 19.60 -16.33
C LEU A 18 4.33 19.46 -14.94
N LEU A 19 5.14 19.64 -13.90
CA LEU A 19 4.72 19.77 -12.51
C LEU A 19 4.16 21.18 -12.29
N THR A 20 2.84 21.35 -12.30
CA THR A 20 2.20 22.55 -11.75
C THR A 20 2.01 22.36 -10.25
N GLY A 21 2.85 23.05 -9.46
CA GLY A 21 2.76 23.05 -8.01
C GLY A 21 1.52 23.80 -7.49
N CYS A 22 0.87 23.22 -6.48
CA CYS A 22 -0.10 23.91 -5.63
C CYS A 22 0.65 24.92 -4.73
N GLY A 23 0.77 26.16 -5.18
CA GLY A 23 1.19 27.29 -4.35
C GLY A 23 -0.04 28.00 -3.78
N SER A 24 -0.32 27.81 -2.48
CA SER A 24 -1.31 28.60 -1.75
C SER A 24 -0.81 30.03 -1.59
N THR A 25 -1.35 30.96 -2.36
CA THR A 25 -1.11 32.41 -2.18
C THR A 25 -1.97 32.92 -1.02
N HIS A 26 -1.34 33.24 0.10
CA HIS A 26 -1.94 34.12 1.12
C HIS A 26 -1.81 35.58 0.63
N PRO A 27 -2.90 36.35 0.51
CA PRO A 27 -2.77 37.79 0.28
C PRO A 27 -2.13 38.45 1.51
N ALA A 28 -0.96 39.04 1.29
CA ALA A 28 -0.32 39.97 2.21
C ALA A 28 -1.18 41.24 2.31
N GLY A 29 -1.98 41.35 3.37
CA GLY A 29 -2.57 42.60 3.80
C GLY A 29 -1.59 43.34 4.70
N GLY A 30 -0.78 44.23 4.11
CA GLY A 30 -0.04 45.23 4.87
C GLY A 30 -0.92 46.46 5.10
N ALA A 31 -1.12 46.85 6.35
CA ALA A 31 -1.38 48.24 6.73
C ALA A 31 -1.12 48.43 8.22
N SER A 32 -0.02 49.12 8.51
CA SER A 32 0.27 49.77 9.78
C SER A 32 -0.83 50.79 10.11
N GLY A 33 -1.31 50.82 11.35
CA GLY A 33 -2.24 51.84 11.81
C GLY A 33 -2.57 51.70 13.29
N ALA A 34 -1.93 52.54 14.11
CA ALA A 34 -2.25 52.72 15.52
C ALA A 34 -3.66 53.29 15.71
N GLY A 35 -4.36 52.87 16.76
CA GLY A 35 -5.62 53.49 17.18
C GLY A 35 -6.41 52.65 18.16
N ALA A 36 -6.32 52.99 19.45
CA ALA A 36 -7.22 52.49 20.48
C ALA A 36 -8.65 53.05 20.28
N SER A 37 -9.68 52.22 20.50
CA SER A 37 -10.99 52.55 21.13
C SER A 37 -11.93 51.33 21.15
N ARG A 38 -12.44 50.98 22.35
CA ARG A 38 -13.74 50.29 22.58
C ARG A 38 -14.88 51.35 22.51
N PRO A 39 -16.21 51.05 22.57
CA PRO A 39 -16.95 49.81 22.88
C PRO A 39 -18.22 49.52 22.00
N SER A 40 -18.91 48.40 22.33
CA SER A 40 -20.37 48.12 22.21
C SER A 40 -21.08 48.08 20.84
N ALA A 41 -21.68 46.93 20.51
CA ALA A 41 -23.14 46.72 20.45
C ALA A 41 -23.48 45.36 19.80
N SER A 42 -24.58 44.77 20.29
CA SER A 42 -25.17 43.49 19.92
C SER A 42 -25.67 43.42 18.48
N ASP A 43 -25.49 42.27 17.82
CA ASP A 43 -26.45 41.82 16.79
C ASP A 43 -26.38 40.27 16.63
N PRO A 44 -27.48 39.52 16.90
CA PRO A 44 -27.56 38.10 16.60
C PRO A 44 -27.99 37.95 15.13
N GLY A 45 -27.04 38.16 14.22
CA GLY A 45 -27.23 37.90 12.80
C GLY A 45 -27.25 36.39 12.54
N ALA A 46 -28.44 35.85 12.32
CA ALA A 46 -28.66 34.49 11.85
C ALA A 46 -27.83 34.20 10.58
N SER A 47 -26.79 33.39 10.73
CA SER A 47 -26.07 32.81 9.61
C SER A 47 -27.03 31.89 8.84
N LYS A 48 -27.50 32.36 7.69
CA LYS A 48 -28.20 31.54 6.70
C LYS A 48 -27.37 30.27 6.40
N PRO A 49 -27.99 29.10 6.26
CA PRO A 49 -27.28 27.91 5.79
C PRO A 49 -26.76 28.19 4.38
N SER A 50 -25.43 28.19 4.22
CA SER A 50 -24.79 28.25 2.92
C SER A 50 -25.38 27.16 2.03
N THR A 51 -25.96 27.60 0.92
CA THR A 51 -26.42 26.75 -0.17
C THR A 51 -25.27 25.84 -0.59
N SER A 52 -25.48 24.53 -0.46
CA SER A 52 -24.58 23.48 -0.95
C SER A 52 -24.29 23.71 -2.43
N ASP A 53 -23.04 24.05 -2.73
CA ASP A 53 -22.56 24.36 -4.07
C ASP A 53 -22.60 23.09 -4.95
N PRO A 54 -23.49 22.99 -5.96
CA PRO A 54 -23.68 21.76 -6.75
C PRO A 54 -22.42 21.35 -7.51
N SER A 55 -21.50 22.30 -7.73
CA SER A 55 -20.21 22.08 -8.39
C SER A 55 -19.28 21.19 -7.57
N ALA A 56 -19.34 21.25 -6.23
CA ALA A 56 -18.51 20.43 -5.36
C ALA A 56 -18.94 18.95 -5.34
N SER A 57 -20.25 18.68 -5.44
CA SER A 57 -20.77 17.32 -5.53
C SER A 57 -20.42 16.62 -6.84
N ASN A 58 -20.41 17.34 -7.96
CA ASN A 58 -20.06 16.77 -9.27
C ASN A 58 -18.57 16.40 -9.34
N ALA A 59 -17.67 17.26 -8.83
CA ALA A 59 -16.24 16.98 -8.80
C ALA A 59 -15.89 15.75 -7.95
N ALA A 60 -16.55 15.59 -6.80
CA ALA A 60 -16.38 14.42 -5.93
C ALA A 60 -16.85 13.12 -6.61
N GLN A 61 -17.99 13.17 -7.31
CA GLN A 61 -18.51 12.03 -8.07
C GLN A 61 -17.60 11.64 -9.24
N GLU A 62 -17.10 12.62 -10.00
CA GLU A 62 -16.14 12.36 -11.09
C GLU A 62 -14.84 11.75 -10.57
N ALA A 63 -14.33 12.24 -9.43
CA ALA A 63 -13.13 11.70 -8.80
C ALA A 63 -13.35 10.23 -8.37
N GLN A 64 -14.51 9.92 -7.78
CA GLN A 64 -14.86 8.56 -7.41
C GLN A 64 -14.96 7.63 -8.63
N GLN A 65 -15.64 8.07 -9.70
CA GLN A 65 -15.74 7.28 -10.93
C GLN A 65 -14.37 7.03 -11.57
N LYS A 66 -13.49 8.03 -11.60
CA LYS A 66 -12.12 7.88 -12.09
C LYS A 66 -11.34 6.87 -11.26
N TYR A 67 -11.46 6.92 -9.94
CA TYR A 67 -10.83 5.97 -9.04
C TYR A 67 -11.31 4.54 -9.28
N GLU A 68 -12.62 4.33 -9.40
CA GLU A 68 -13.19 3.01 -9.70
C GLU A 68 -12.75 2.46 -11.06
N GLN A 69 -12.67 3.32 -12.08
CA GLN A 69 -12.15 2.95 -13.39
C GLN A 69 -10.66 2.57 -13.33
N GLN A 70 -9.86 3.35 -12.61
CA GLN A 70 -8.44 3.05 -12.40
C GLN A 70 -8.26 1.71 -11.68
N GLN A 71 -9.06 1.42 -10.65
CA GLN A 71 -9.03 0.12 -9.97
C GLN A 71 -9.42 -1.04 -10.90
N LYS A 72 -10.47 -0.88 -11.71
CA LYS A 72 -10.88 -1.93 -12.67
C LYS A 72 -9.79 -2.21 -13.70
N GLN A 73 -9.17 -1.16 -14.24
CA GLN A 73 -8.07 -1.29 -15.19
C GLN A 73 -6.86 -1.97 -14.53
N ALA A 74 -6.52 -1.55 -13.31
CA ALA A 74 -5.45 -2.11 -12.50
C ALA A 74 -5.65 -3.62 -12.26
N VAL A 75 -6.88 -4.05 -11.93
CA VAL A 75 -7.21 -5.48 -11.82
C VAL A 75 -7.06 -6.22 -13.15
N ALA A 76 -7.53 -5.64 -14.25
CA ALA A 76 -7.46 -6.29 -15.57
C ALA A 76 -6.02 -6.43 -16.07
N ASP A 77 -5.18 -5.44 -15.83
CA ASP A 77 -3.75 -5.46 -16.16
C ASP A 77 -3.01 -6.52 -15.33
N HIS A 78 -3.29 -6.58 -14.03
CA HIS A 78 -2.79 -7.65 -13.17
C HIS A 78 -3.19 -9.04 -13.69
N ASP A 79 -4.47 -9.25 -13.99
CA ASP A 79 -4.97 -10.56 -14.41
C ASP A 79 -4.39 -11.00 -15.76
N ARG A 80 -4.06 -10.03 -16.63
CA ARG A 80 -3.34 -10.29 -17.88
C ARG A 80 -1.88 -10.70 -17.63
N ALA A 81 -1.21 -10.06 -16.67
CA ALA A 81 0.16 -10.39 -16.32
C ALA A 81 0.27 -11.74 -15.59
N PHE A 82 -0.73 -12.08 -14.76
CA PHE A 82 -0.74 -13.26 -13.91
C PHE A 82 -2.02 -14.10 -14.08
N PRO A 83 -2.25 -14.69 -15.26
CA PRO A 83 -3.50 -15.39 -15.56
C PRO A 83 -3.76 -16.59 -14.65
N THR A 84 -2.70 -17.30 -14.21
CA THR A 84 -2.82 -18.41 -13.27
C THR A 84 -3.29 -17.96 -11.88
N VAL A 85 -2.80 -16.81 -11.40
CA VAL A 85 -3.24 -16.20 -10.13
C VAL A 85 -4.70 -15.76 -10.25
N ALA A 86 -5.06 -15.07 -11.33
CA ALA A 86 -6.43 -14.63 -11.59
C ALA A 86 -7.41 -15.80 -11.59
N LYS A 87 -7.07 -16.89 -12.30
CA LYS A 87 -7.89 -18.11 -12.34
C LYS A 87 -8.03 -18.75 -10.95
N THR A 88 -6.96 -18.78 -10.16
CA THR A 88 -6.94 -19.39 -8.83
C THR A 88 -7.82 -18.64 -7.84
N CYS A 89 -7.88 -17.31 -7.96
CA CYS A 89 -8.61 -16.43 -7.04
C CYS A 89 -9.96 -15.95 -7.56
N ALA A 90 -10.43 -16.49 -8.68
CA ALA A 90 -11.73 -16.15 -9.24
C ALA A 90 -12.87 -16.45 -8.24
N GLY A 91 -13.82 -15.52 -8.14
CA GLY A 91 -15.00 -15.66 -7.27
C GLY A 91 -14.77 -15.36 -5.77
N LYS A 92 -13.55 -15.00 -5.36
CA LYS A 92 -13.30 -14.53 -3.98
C LYS A 92 -13.92 -13.14 -3.77
N SER A 93 -14.39 -12.90 -2.55
CA SER A 93 -14.99 -11.61 -2.17
C SER A 93 -13.98 -10.46 -2.27
N THR A 94 -14.43 -9.34 -2.83
CA THR A 94 -13.70 -8.06 -2.88
C THR A 94 -13.94 -7.17 -1.67
N ALA A 95 -14.89 -7.53 -0.79
CA ALA A 95 -15.19 -6.75 0.40
C ALA A 95 -14.05 -6.85 1.41
N VAL A 96 -13.54 -5.69 1.86
CA VAL A 96 -12.60 -5.63 2.99
C VAL A 96 -13.38 -5.96 4.27
N PRO A 97 -12.89 -6.87 5.13
CA PRO A 97 -13.54 -7.14 6.41
C PRO A 97 -13.65 -5.86 7.23
N SER A 98 -14.82 -5.62 7.84
CA SER A 98 -14.92 -4.56 8.84
C SER A 98 -13.97 -4.88 10.00
N PRO A 99 -13.29 -3.88 10.58
CA PRO A 99 -12.52 -4.09 11.80
C PRO A 99 -13.43 -4.71 12.86
N VAL A 100 -13.08 -5.92 13.32
CA VAL A 100 -13.77 -6.51 14.46
C VAL A 100 -13.32 -5.70 15.67
N ALA A 101 -14.24 -4.95 16.29
CA ALA A 101 -13.96 -4.35 17.59
C ALA A 101 -13.53 -5.47 18.56
N PRO A 102 -12.44 -5.30 19.33
CA PRO A 102 -12.01 -6.33 20.26
C PRO A 102 -13.19 -6.65 21.19
N SER A 103 -13.65 -7.91 21.16
CA SER A 103 -14.68 -8.37 22.08
C SER A 103 -14.14 -8.27 23.50
N PRO A 104 -14.92 -7.80 24.49
CA PRO A 104 -14.52 -7.90 25.88
C PRO A 104 -14.28 -9.38 26.21
N VAL A 105 -13.03 -9.74 26.49
CA VAL A 105 -12.70 -11.08 26.97
C VAL A 105 -13.18 -11.20 28.41
N ASP A 106 -14.27 -11.93 28.62
CA ASP A 106 -14.65 -12.44 29.94
C ASP A 106 -13.59 -13.43 30.44
N PRO A 107 -13.08 -13.29 31.68
CA PRO A 107 -12.05 -14.17 32.21
C PRO A 107 -12.69 -15.46 32.72
N THR A 108 -12.61 -16.55 31.95
CA THR A 108 -12.82 -17.90 32.50
C THR A 108 -11.57 -18.74 32.25
N PRO A 109 -10.88 -19.25 33.30
CA PRO A 109 -9.65 -19.98 33.13
C PRO A 109 -9.95 -21.44 32.79
N SER A 110 -9.33 -21.97 31.74
CA SER A 110 -9.17 -23.41 31.59
C SER A 110 -7.79 -23.71 31.01
N LEU A 111 -7.05 -24.43 31.85
CA LEU A 111 -5.66 -24.84 31.78
C LEU A 111 -5.25 -25.49 30.45
N GLY A 112 -4.20 -24.91 29.85
CA GLY A 112 -3.34 -25.53 28.84
C GLY A 112 -2.01 -24.78 28.84
N ALA A 113 -0.98 -25.42 29.37
CA ALA A 113 0.33 -24.81 29.64
C ALA A 113 1.06 -24.36 28.35
N ASP A 114 1.90 -23.33 28.52
CA ASP A 114 2.90 -22.80 27.59
C ASP A 114 2.50 -21.69 26.59
N ALA A 115 1.43 -20.94 26.89
CA ALA A 115 1.23 -19.62 26.30
C ALA A 115 1.68 -18.54 27.27
N HIS A 116 2.81 -17.88 26.99
CA HIS A 116 3.03 -16.50 27.45
C HIS A 116 1.92 -15.63 26.84
N VAL A 117 0.76 -15.60 27.50
CA VAL A 117 -0.31 -14.65 27.21
C VAL A 117 0.22 -13.30 27.67
N GLY A 118 0.91 -12.63 26.76
CA GLY A 118 1.38 -11.27 26.93
C GLY A 118 0.18 -10.36 27.19
N GLN A 119 -0.07 -10.07 28.46
CA GLN A 119 -0.51 -8.74 28.84
C GLN A 119 0.37 -7.75 28.07
N PRO A 120 -0.18 -6.74 27.38
CA PRO A 120 0.67 -5.70 26.81
C PRO A 120 1.36 -5.02 28.00
N GLU A 121 2.64 -5.32 28.23
CA GLU A 121 3.42 -4.78 29.35
C GLU A 121 3.53 -3.24 29.33
N ASN A 122 2.98 -2.60 28.29
CA ASN A 122 2.86 -1.17 28.18
C ASN A 122 1.49 -0.81 27.56
N PRO A 123 0.59 -0.10 28.26
CA PRO A 123 -0.68 0.37 27.68
C PRO A 123 -0.47 1.35 26.52
N LYS A 124 0.74 1.91 26.35
CA LYS A 124 1.16 2.70 25.20
C LYS A 124 1.77 1.90 24.06
N TYR A 125 1.81 0.57 24.16
CA TYR A 125 2.41 -0.28 23.13
C TYR A 125 1.68 -0.14 21.79
N ALA A 126 0.34 -0.08 21.81
CA ALA A 126 -0.45 0.09 20.60
C ALA A 126 -0.18 1.44 19.92
N GLU A 127 -0.09 2.53 20.69
CA GLU A 127 0.25 3.85 20.16
C GLU A 127 1.70 3.89 19.65
N ASN A 128 2.65 3.31 20.38
CA ASN A 128 4.05 3.29 20.00
C ASN A 128 4.31 2.43 18.76
N HIS A 129 3.46 1.43 18.47
CA HIS A 129 3.59 0.54 17.31
C HIS A 129 2.53 0.79 16.23
N ALA A 130 1.86 1.95 16.27
CA ALA A 130 0.90 2.33 15.23
C ALA A 130 1.55 2.33 13.83
N TYR A 131 2.86 2.61 13.74
CA TYR A 131 3.63 2.55 12.50
C TYR A 131 3.75 1.15 11.88
N LEU A 132 3.50 0.08 12.66
CA LEU A 132 3.48 -1.30 12.18
C LEU A 132 2.08 -1.73 11.71
N GLN A 133 1.06 -0.88 11.84
CA GLN A 133 -0.28 -1.20 11.37
C GLN A 133 -0.31 -1.28 9.84
N THR A 134 -0.97 -2.32 9.35
CA THR A 134 -1.19 -2.56 7.93
C THR A 134 -2.67 -2.42 7.60
N VAL A 135 -2.96 -2.04 6.36
CA VAL A 135 -4.33 -2.04 5.83
C VAL A 135 -4.84 -3.49 5.79
N ALA A 136 -6.08 -3.71 6.21
CA ALA A 136 -6.70 -5.03 6.15
C ALA A 136 -6.88 -5.48 4.68
N LEU A 137 -6.55 -6.74 4.40
CA LEU A 137 -6.75 -7.34 3.07
C LEU A 137 -8.18 -7.88 2.94
N SER A 138 -8.80 -7.65 1.78
CA SER A 138 -10.00 -8.40 1.37
C SER A 138 -9.65 -9.87 1.06
N PRO A 139 -10.63 -10.80 1.07
CA PRO A 139 -10.38 -12.20 0.75
C PRO A 139 -9.75 -12.45 -0.63
N VAL A 140 -10.11 -11.67 -1.66
CA VAL A 140 -9.49 -11.78 -2.98
C VAL A 140 -8.04 -11.27 -2.98
N GLN A 141 -7.73 -10.25 -2.18
CA GLN A 141 -6.37 -9.74 -2.05
C GLN A 141 -5.47 -10.72 -1.30
N GLN A 142 -5.97 -11.31 -0.21
CA GLN A 142 -5.25 -12.37 0.50
C GLN A 142 -4.94 -13.53 -0.45
N CYS A 143 -5.94 -14.04 -1.17
CA CYS A 143 -5.75 -15.14 -2.12
C CYS A 143 -4.68 -14.81 -3.18
N ARG A 144 -4.73 -13.61 -3.75
CA ARG A 144 -3.75 -13.16 -4.75
C ARG A 144 -2.35 -13.09 -4.15
N GLY A 145 -2.21 -12.51 -2.96
CA GLY A 145 -0.95 -12.47 -2.23
C GLY A 145 -0.37 -13.87 -1.98
N ASP A 146 -1.18 -14.80 -1.49
CA ASP A 146 -0.77 -16.19 -1.23
C ASP A 146 -0.34 -16.90 -2.52
N ALA A 147 -1.08 -16.71 -3.62
CA ALA A 147 -0.73 -17.26 -4.93
C ALA A 147 0.60 -16.69 -5.46
N HIS A 148 0.86 -15.40 -5.28
CA HIS A 148 2.16 -14.80 -5.62
C HIS A 148 3.29 -15.32 -4.73
N ALA A 149 3.05 -15.50 -3.44
CA ALA A 149 4.02 -16.07 -2.51
C ALA A 149 4.38 -17.51 -2.94
N ALA A 150 3.38 -18.32 -3.32
CA ALA A 150 3.58 -19.65 -3.87
C ALA A 150 4.38 -19.64 -5.18
N LEU A 151 4.13 -18.68 -6.09
CA LEU A 151 4.91 -18.51 -7.32
C LEU A 151 6.38 -18.18 -7.03
N ILE A 152 6.65 -17.29 -6.07
CA ILE A 152 8.02 -16.96 -5.65
C ILE A 152 8.69 -18.18 -5.02
N ALA A 153 8.00 -18.87 -4.10
CA ALA A 153 8.52 -20.06 -3.45
C ALA A 153 8.85 -21.18 -4.46
N ALA A 154 7.96 -21.41 -5.45
CA ALA A 154 8.21 -22.36 -6.52
C ALA A 154 9.44 -21.99 -7.38
N GLY A 155 9.64 -20.69 -7.63
CA GLY A 155 10.82 -20.19 -8.34
C GLY A 155 12.14 -20.37 -7.60
N LEU A 156 12.10 -20.59 -6.28
CA LEU A 156 13.28 -20.82 -5.42
C LEU A 156 13.66 -22.30 -5.29
N VAL A 157 12.79 -23.22 -5.69
CA VAL A 157 13.02 -24.66 -5.52
C VAL A 157 14.33 -25.08 -6.19
N GLY A 158 15.22 -25.68 -5.40
CA GLY A 158 16.52 -26.19 -5.84
C GLY A 158 17.62 -25.15 -6.00
N LYS A 159 17.34 -23.85 -5.83
CA LYS A 159 18.36 -22.79 -5.87
C LYS A 159 17.90 -21.48 -5.23
N ALA A 160 18.13 -21.33 -3.93
CA ALA A 160 17.99 -20.02 -3.28
C ALA A 160 19.08 -19.04 -3.79
N PRO A 161 18.75 -17.75 -3.97
CA PRO A 161 19.72 -16.74 -4.41
C PRO A 161 20.77 -16.51 -3.31
N THR A 162 22.04 -16.47 -3.70
CA THR A 162 23.15 -16.24 -2.74
C THR A 162 23.44 -14.75 -2.52
N GLY A 163 22.74 -13.86 -3.22
CA GLY A 163 22.95 -12.41 -3.09
C GLY A 163 21.87 -11.57 -3.80
N PRO A 164 21.85 -10.26 -3.56
CA PRO A 164 20.81 -9.35 -4.06
C PRO A 164 20.63 -9.36 -5.58
N GLU A 165 21.71 -9.44 -6.35
CA GLU A 165 21.64 -9.46 -7.83
C GLU A 165 20.90 -10.69 -8.35
N GLN A 166 21.23 -11.88 -7.84
CA GLN A 166 20.54 -13.12 -8.22
C GLN A 166 19.07 -13.10 -7.82
N ALA A 167 18.78 -12.56 -6.62
CA ALA A 167 17.41 -12.39 -6.16
C ALA A 167 16.62 -11.42 -7.04
N LYS A 168 17.22 -10.28 -7.41
CA LYS A 168 16.61 -9.30 -8.31
C LYS A 168 16.34 -9.87 -9.69
N GLU A 169 17.27 -10.66 -10.23
CA GLU A 169 17.11 -11.36 -11.51
C GLU A 169 15.96 -12.37 -11.46
N LEU A 170 15.92 -13.21 -10.41
CA LEU A 170 14.85 -14.18 -10.18
C LEU A 170 13.48 -13.49 -10.11
N LEU A 171 13.35 -12.48 -9.24
CA LEU A 171 12.08 -11.76 -9.06
C LEU A 171 11.65 -11.04 -10.34
N THR A 172 12.58 -10.45 -11.09
CA THR A 172 12.27 -9.83 -12.39
C THR A 172 11.72 -10.85 -13.38
N ARG A 173 12.34 -12.03 -13.47
CA ARG A 173 11.90 -13.13 -14.34
C ARG A 173 10.50 -13.64 -13.97
N LEU A 174 10.17 -13.61 -12.69
CA LEU A 174 8.84 -13.97 -12.17
C LEU A 174 7.79 -12.85 -12.33
N GLY A 175 8.16 -11.70 -12.91
CA GLY A 175 7.24 -10.58 -13.15
C GLY A 175 7.24 -9.49 -12.08
N TYR A 176 8.26 -9.45 -11.20
CA TYR A 176 8.39 -8.47 -10.13
C TYR A 176 9.60 -7.53 -10.31
N PRO A 177 9.70 -6.76 -11.43
CA PRO A 177 10.85 -5.90 -11.69
C PRO A 177 11.00 -4.77 -10.66
N GLY A 178 9.91 -4.37 -10.00
CA GLY A 178 9.89 -3.34 -8.96
C GLY A 178 10.28 -3.82 -7.55
N ALA A 179 10.61 -5.10 -7.36
CA ALA A 179 10.94 -5.61 -6.03
C ALA A 179 12.19 -4.94 -5.44
N VAL A 180 12.10 -4.53 -4.17
CA VAL A 180 13.24 -4.08 -3.38
C VAL A 180 13.93 -5.30 -2.81
N VAL A 181 15.26 -5.34 -2.90
CA VAL A 181 16.07 -6.49 -2.50
C VAL A 181 17.27 -5.99 -1.70
N THR A 182 17.51 -6.56 -0.53
CA THR A 182 18.64 -6.19 0.34
C THR A 182 19.31 -7.42 0.93
N PRO A 183 20.63 -7.37 1.21
CA PRO A 183 21.27 -8.39 2.03
C PRO A 183 20.59 -8.50 3.40
N GLY A 184 20.48 -9.72 3.93
CA GLY A 184 19.92 -9.97 5.26
C GLY A 184 20.61 -11.13 5.97
N THR A 185 20.36 -11.25 7.26
CA THR A 185 20.75 -12.44 8.03
C THR A 185 19.85 -13.61 7.62
N GLY A 186 20.44 -14.74 7.22
CA GLY A 186 19.70 -15.94 6.82
C GLY A 186 19.19 -15.97 5.38
N GLY A 187 19.57 -15.00 4.54
CA GLY A 187 19.24 -14.99 3.11
C GLY A 187 19.10 -13.58 2.55
N VAL A 188 18.55 -13.46 1.34
CA VAL A 188 18.28 -12.17 0.73
C VAL A 188 16.89 -11.69 1.11
N GLN A 189 16.78 -10.52 1.72
CA GLN A 189 15.49 -9.92 2.06
C GLN A 189 14.87 -9.27 0.82
N PHE A 190 13.54 -9.31 0.73
CA PHE A 190 12.81 -8.65 -0.33
C PHE A 190 11.51 -8.02 0.17
N SER A 191 11.05 -7.01 -0.57
CA SER A 191 9.73 -6.42 -0.45
C SER A 191 9.20 -6.11 -1.84
N VAL A 192 7.96 -6.51 -2.13
CA VAL A 192 7.28 -6.20 -3.37
C VAL A 192 5.83 -5.80 -3.09
N PHE A 193 5.40 -4.70 -3.70
CA PHE A 193 3.98 -4.39 -3.84
C PHE A 193 3.47 -5.14 -5.06
N VAL A 194 2.48 -6.02 -4.88
CA VAL A 194 1.85 -6.66 -6.04
C VAL A 194 1.19 -5.56 -6.85
N PRO A 195 1.62 -5.35 -8.10
CA PRO A 195 1.16 -4.21 -8.89
C PRO A 195 -0.37 -4.16 -8.89
N GLN A 196 -0.92 -2.96 -8.73
CA GLN A 196 -2.30 -2.65 -9.09
C GLN A 196 -3.41 -3.28 -8.22
N ILE A 197 -3.13 -4.28 -7.38
CA ILE A 197 -4.15 -5.04 -6.63
C ILE A 197 -3.95 -5.11 -5.11
N GLY A 198 -2.83 -4.60 -4.58
CA GLY A 198 -2.80 -4.10 -3.21
C GLY A 198 -2.09 -4.91 -2.11
N PRO A 199 -1.78 -6.23 -2.21
CA PRO A 199 -1.00 -6.87 -1.16
C PRO A 199 0.50 -6.57 -1.32
N CYS A 200 1.16 -6.46 -0.18
CA CYS A 200 2.61 -6.48 -0.04
C CYS A 200 3.06 -7.91 0.25
N LEU A 201 4.16 -8.31 -0.40
CA LEU A 201 4.90 -9.51 -0.03
C LEU A 201 6.25 -9.07 0.50
N THR A 202 6.57 -9.52 1.71
CA THR A 202 7.88 -9.29 2.33
C THR A 202 8.45 -10.59 2.82
N GLY A 203 9.77 -10.66 2.97
CA GLY A 203 10.39 -11.81 3.61
C GLY A 203 11.82 -12.06 3.19
N THR A 204 12.23 -13.32 3.31
CA THR A 204 13.59 -13.79 3.02
C THR A 204 13.55 -14.88 1.95
N LEU A 205 14.28 -14.66 0.86
CA LEU A 205 14.54 -15.63 -0.19
C LEU A 205 15.65 -16.58 0.30
N SER A 206 15.23 -17.56 1.10
CA SER A 206 16.06 -18.63 1.68
C SER A 206 15.55 -20.01 1.24
N ASP A 207 16.18 -21.07 1.72
CA ASP A 207 15.69 -22.44 1.60
C ASP A 207 15.48 -23.04 3.02
N PRO A 208 14.23 -23.24 3.49
CA PRO A 208 12.97 -22.87 2.83
C PRO A 208 12.74 -21.34 2.82
N PRO A 209 11.95 -20.80 1.88
CA PRO A 209 11.63 -19.38 1.85
C PRO A 209 10.68 -18.99 2.97
N ARG A 210 10.83 -17.75 3.46
CA ARG A 210 9.88 -17.13 4.40
C ARG A 210 9.26 -15.94 3.70
N ILE A 211 7.95 -16.00 3.42
CA ILE A 211 7.23 -14.96 2.71
C ILE A 211 5.95 -14.66 3.47
N GLU A 212 5.74 -13.39 3.79
CA GLU A 212 4.56 -12.87 4.47
C GLU A 212 3.73 -12.04 3.50
N VAL A 213 2.41 -12.20 3.58
CA VAL A 213 1.42 -11.45 2.81
C VAL A 213 0.71 -10.51 3.77
N HIS A 214 0.72 -9.22 3.46
CA HIS A 214 0.07 -8.20 4.29
C HIS A 214 -0.42 -7.04 3.43
N GLY A 215 -1.29 -6.17 3.95
CA GLY A 215 -1.58 -4.89 3.30
C GLY A 215 -0.42 -3.91 3.45
N PRO A 216 -0.41 -2.79 2.70
CA PRO A 216 0.57 -1.74 2.93
C PRO A 216 0.48 -1.24 4.37
N TYR A 217 1.64 -0.93 4.96
CA TYR A 217 1.74 -0.17 6.18
C TYR A 217 1.09 1.20 5.98
N VAL A 218 0.33 1.64 6.98
CA VAL A 218 -0.42 2.90 6.91
C VAL A 218 0.48 4.12 6.65
N GLU A 219 1.73 4.07 7.10
CA GLU A 219 2.73 5.14 6.93
C GLU A 219 3.80 4.87 5.85
N GLY A 220 3.97 3.63 5.36
CA GLY A 220 5.25 3.19 4.78
C GLY A 220 5.18 2.33 3.50
N GLY A 221 4.00 2.07 2.94
CA GLY A 221 3.87 1.18 1.79
C GLY A 221 4.21 -0.27 2.17
N CYS A 222 5.07 -0.97 1.42
CA CYS A 222 5.39 -2.39 1.70
C CYS A 222 6.59 -2.64 2.60
N THR A 223 7.27 -1.60 3.07
CA THR A 223 8.39 -1.74 4.00
C THR A 223 7.98 -1.12 5.32
N PRO A 224 8.22 -1.79 6.46
CA PRO A 224 7.98 -1.16 7.76
C PRO A 224 8.89 0.07 7.88
N SER A 225 8.35 1.16 8.42
CA SER A 225 9.16 2.33 8.72
C SER A 225 10.24 1.99 9.75
N LYS A 226 11.45 2.52 9.57
CA LYS A 226 12.55 2.34 10.53
C LYS A 226 12.37 3.33 11.69
N GLY A 227 11.66 2.90 12.74
CA GLY A 227 11.47 3.65 13.97
C GLY A 227 10.02 4.10 14.21
N GLY A 228 9.65 4.12 15.49
CA GLY A 228 8.48 4.83 16.03
C GLY A 228 8.96 6.01 16.87
N HIS A 229 8.10 7.03 17.01
CA HIS A 229 8.37 8.21 17.84
C HIS A 229 8.59 7.87 19.32
#